data_AF-A0A1I3XP75-F1
#
_entry.id   AF-A0A1I3XP75-F1
#
_cell.length_a   1.000
_cell.length_b   1.000
_cell.length_c   1.000
_cell.angle_alpha   90.00
_cell.angle_beta   90.00
_cell.angle_gamma   90.00
#
_symmetry.space_group_name_H-M   'P 1'
#
loop_
_entity.id
_entity.type
_entity.pdbx_description
1 polymer ?
#
loop_
_entity_poly.entity_id
_entity_poly.type
_entity_poly.pdbx_seq_one_letter_code
_entity_poly.pdbx_strand_id
1 'polypeptide(L)'
;MSQRPTAKSLTPAQRRAVVASDPATGELAGSPATGAALRDRGLAVAYGPAGRYYLTEAGLAVREELREESVPVSPESPAATPAAATRPAPATPAGQAGAAGSGAFAAATGDGPPREEAPGLRAAAVARAWAGLLEIRRVTDGSAGTGPGAPAPWERARMVWAVSLALEAAGVPPSAVDAGGRRTRAGYRVLDSGEPGAVRVEWRGPTASAGRERAERELRVCAERLTGCGWEALLYWGARRIPFLLVTPGVP
;
A
#
# COMPACT_ATOMS: atom_id res chain seq x y z
N MET A 1 -17.88 25.52 30.80
CA MET A 1 -17.39 24.14 30.85
C MET A 1 -18.06 23.36 29.72
N SER A 2 -17.50 23.39 28.51
CA SER A 2 -18.08 22.69 27.36
C SER A 2 -17.68 21.23 27.42
N GLN A 3 -18.66 20.34 27.56
CA GLN A 3 -18.44 18.89 27.60
C GLN A 3 -17.73 18.44 26.32
N ARG A 4 -16.68 17.61 26.45
CA ARG A 4 -16.01 17.02 25.28
C ARG A 4 -17.04 16.16 24.52
N PRO A 5 -17.22 16.35 23.21
CA PRO A 5 -18.10 15.51 22.41
C PRO A 5 -17.55 14.07 22.39
N THR A 6 -18.36 13.10 22.80
CA THR A 6 -18.02 11.66 22.87
C THR A 6 -18.67 10.87 21.73
N ALA A 7 -18.11 9.72 21.37
CA ALA A 7 -18.61 8.85 20.28
C ALA A 7 -20.10 8.46 20.44
N LYS A 8 -20.60 8.42 21.68
CA LYS A 8 -21.99 8.10 22.04
C LYS A 8 -23.03 9.13 21.56
N SER A 9 -22.61 10.35 21.27
CA SER A 9 -23.50 11.43 20.82
C SER A 9 -23.70 11.52 19.30
N LEU A 10 -23.02 10.67 18.53
CA LEU A 10 -23.04 10.69 17.06
C LEU A 10 -24.14 9.80 16.48
N THR A 11 -24.81 10.30 15.43
CA THR A 11 -25.76 9.49 14.65
C THR A 11 -25.03 8.38 13.87
N PRO A 12 -25.71 7.30 13.45
CA PRO A 12 -25.08 6.24 12.65
C PRO A 12 -24.42 6.75 11.37
N ALA A 13 -25.01 7.76 10.71
CA ALA A 13 -24.42 8.37 9.52
C ALA A 13 -23.13 9.14 9.83
N GLN A 14 -23.10 9.87 10.95
CA GLN A 14 -21.90 10.57 11.41
C GLN A 14 -20.79 9.61 11.85
N ARG A 15 -21.14 8.55 12.59
CA ARG A 15 -20.20 7.49 12.97
C ARG A 15 -19.55 6.84 11.74
N ARG A 16 -20.34 6.52 10.71
CA ARG A 16 -19.82 5.99 9.44
C ARG A 16 -18.90 6.99 8.74
N ALA A 17 -19.26 8.27 8.69
CA ALA A 17 -18.42 9.30 8.08
C ALA A 17 -17.08 9.50 8.81
N VAL A 18 -17.09 9.41 10.16
CA VAL A 18 -15.87 9.51 10.98
C VAL A 18 -14.99 8.28 10.80
N VAL A 19 -15.54 7.06 10.84
CA VAL A 19 -14.79 5.81 10.63
C VAL A 19 -14.24 5.70 9.20
N ALA A 20 -15.00 6.13 8.21
CA ALA A 20 -14.61 6.12 6.80
C ALA A 20 -13.78 7.33 6.37
N SER A 21 -13.39 8.21 7.30
CA SER A 21 -12.49 9.33 7.01
C SER A 21 -11.14 8.83 6.50
N ASP A 22 -10.52 9.62 5.62
CA ASP A 22 -9.21 9.30 5.07
C ASP A 22 -8.18 9.09 6.19
N PRO A 23 -7.40 8.00 6.17
CA PRO A 23 -6.47 7.68 7.25
C PRO A 23 -5.23 8.57 7.29
N ALA A 24 -4.84 9.19 6.17
CA ALA A 24 -3.66 10.04 6.06
C ALA A 24 -3.99 11.53 6.28
N THR A 25 -5.15 11.99 5.81
CA THR A 25 -5.51 13.42 5.85
C THR A 25 -6.63 13.75 6.83
N GLY A 26 -7.41 12.75 7.26
CA GLY A 26 -8.60 12.97 8.07
C GLY A 26 -9.79 13.55 7.28
N GLU A 27 -9.75 13.58 5.94
CA GLU A 27 -10.86 14.08 5.13
C GLU A 27 -12.12 13.21 5.34
N LEU A 28 -13.26 13.86 5.58
CA LEU A 28 -14.53 13.19 5.78
C LEU A 28 -15.13 12.72 4.45
N ALA A 29 -15.39 11.42 4.33
CA ALA A 29 -16.03 10.79 3.16
C ALA A 29 -17.57 10.98 3.12
N GLY A 30 -18.11 12.06 3.70
CA GLY A 30 -19.54 12.26 3.94
C GLY A 30 -20.20 13.36 3.09
N SER A 31 -21.53 13.45 3.18
CA SER A 31 -22.28 14.57 2.58
C SER A 31 -21.87 15.91 3.23
N PRO A 32 -21.95 17.05 2.51
CA PRO A 32 -21.61 18.37 3.08
C PRO A 32 -22.38 18.71 4.36
N ALA A 33 -23.64 18.24 4.47
CA ALA A 33 -24.45 18.38 5.68
C ALA A 33 -23.88 17.62 6.89
N THR A 34 -23.29 16.44 6.65
CA THR A 34 -22.62 15.65 7.70
C THR A 34 -21.35 16.34 8.17
N GLY A 35 -20.57 16.90 7.25
CA GLY A 35 -19.38 17.70 7.56
C GLY A 35 -19.71 18.95 8.38
N ALA A 36 -20.76 19.69 8.00
CA ALA A 36 -21.23 20.85 8.76
C ALA A 36 -21.68 20.47 10.18
N ALA A 37 -22.46 19.40 10.33
CA ALA A 37 -22.93 18.94 11.63
C ALA A 37 -21.81 18.43 12.57
N LEU A 38 -20.71 17.92 12.01
CA LEU A 38 -19.50 17.55 12.74
C LEU A 38 -18.64 18.77 13.08
N ARG A 39 -18.58 19.78 12.20
CA ARG A 39 -17.93 21.07 12.46
C ARG A 39 -18.61 21.82 13.61
N ASP A 40 -19.94 21.88 13.63
CA ASP A 40 -20.69 22.55 14.69
C ASP A 40 -20.48 21.86 16.06
N ARG A 41 -20.00 20.60 16.05
CA ARG A 41 -19.59 19.83 17.25
C ARG A 41 -18.09 19.91 17.55
N GLY A 42 -17.30 20.65 16.75
CA GLY A 42 -15.85 20.76 16.91
C GLY A 42 -15.04 19.51 16.51
N LEU A 43 -15.67 18.54 15.85
CA LEU A 43 -15.04 17.29 15.42
C LEU A 43 -14.45 17.37 14.01
N ALA A 44 -14.82 18.41 13.25
CA ALA A 44 -14.29 18.65 11.92
C ALA A 44 -14.07 20.14 11.65
N VAL A 45 -13.21 20.46 10.69
CA VAL A 45 -12.97 21.81 10.21
C VAL A 45 -13.16 21.85 8.70
N ALA A 46 -13.78 22.93 8.20
CA ALA A 46 -13.88 23.17 6.76
C ALA A 46 -12.58 23.81 6.26
N TYR A 47 -11.99 23.27 5.20
CA TYR A 47 -10.75 23.77 4.65
C TYR A 47 -10.79 23.84 3.12
N GLY A 48 -10.21 24.92 2.58
CA GLY A 48 -10.08 25.17 1.15
C GLY A 48 -11.34 25.69 0.45
N PRO A 49 -11.20 26.12 -0.81
CA PRO A 49 -12.28 26.74 -1.59
C PRO A 49 -13.41 25.75 -1.95
N ALA A 50 -13.12 24.45 -1.96
CA ALA A 50 -14.10 23.40 -2.22
C ALA A 50 -14.95 23.01 -0.99
N GLY A 51 -14.70 23.63 0.18
CA GLY A 51 -15.49 23.37 1.40
C GLY A 51 -15.39 21.94 1.91
N ARG A 52 -14.23 21.29 1.74
CA ARG A 52 -13.99 19.93 2.25
C ARG A 52 -13.85 19.97 3.77
N TYR A 53 -14.26 18.89 4.44
CA TYR A 53 -14.21 18.80 5.88
C TYR A 53 -13.17 17.78 6.32
N TYR A 54 -12.34 18.16 7.28
CA TYR A 54 -11.27 17.34 7.83
C TYR A 54 -11.48 17.16 9.32
N LEU A 55 -11.20 15.96 9.83
CA LEU A 55 -11.28 15.69 11.26
C LEU A 55 -10.28 16.57 12.03
N THR A 56 -10.73 17.09 13.17
CA THR A 56 -9.84 17.69 14.16
C THR A 56 -9.23 16.61 15.04
N GLU A 57 -8.29 16.95 15.92
CA GLU A 57 -7.76 16.05 16.95
C GLU A 57 -8.88 15.38 17.77
N ALA A 58 -9.94 16.13 18.10
CA ALA A 58 -11.11 15.58 18.80
C ALA A 58 -11.90 14.59 17.92
N GLY A 59 -12.00 14.85 16.62
CA GLY A 59 -12.61 13.93 15.66
C GLY A 59 -11.80 12.64 15.45
N LEU A 60 -10.47 12.74 15.44
CA LEU A 60 -9.57 11.60 15.36
C LEU A 60 -9.64 10.73 16.61
N ALA A 61 -9.68 11.34 17.81
CA ALA A 61 -9.87 10.61 19.06
C ALA A 61 -11.19 9.81 19.07
N VAL A 62 -12.28 10.40 18.57
CA VAL A 62 -13.57 9.73 18.44
C VAL A 62 -13.54 8.62 17.38
N ARG A 63 -12.71 8.76 16.33
CA ARG A 63 -12.50 7.70 15.33
C ARG A 63 -11.84 6.46 15.92
N GLU A 64 -10.82 6.66 16.76
CA GLU A 64 -10.14 5.55 17.43
C GLU A 64 -11.05 4.90 18.48
N GLU A 65 -11.81 5.68 19.27
CA GLU A 65 -12.82 5.15 20.20
C GLU A 65 -13.85 4.25 19.49
N LEU A 66 -14.36 4.68 18.31
CA LEU A 66 -15.30 3.90 17.51
C LEU A 66 -14.67 2.62 16.91
N ARG A 67 -13.37 2.63 16.60
CA ARG A 67 -12.64 1.44 16.12
C ARG A 67 -12.42 0.44 17.24
N GLU A 68 -12.05 0.91 18.42
CA GLU A 68 -11.87 0.09 19.61
C GLU A 68 -13.20 -0.55 20.07
N GLU A 69 -14.31 0.20 20.03
CA GLU A 69 -15.66 -0.33 20.33
C GLU A 69 -16.12 -1.42 19.34
N SER A 70 -15.53 -1.46 18.14
CA SER A 70 -15.86 -2.42 17.08
C SER A 70 -15.11 -3.75 17.18
N VAL A 71 -14.22 -3.94 18.17
CA VAL A 71 -13.44 -5.19 18.34
C VAL A 71 -14.18 -6.17 19.28
N PRO A 72 -14.78 -7.28 18.78
CA PRO A 72 -15.30 -8.31 19.65
C PRO A 72 -14.16 -9.10 20.30
N VAL A 73 -13.98 -8.94 21.61
CA VAL A 73 -13.08 -9.77 22.43
C VAL A 73 -13.77 -11.12 22.70
N SER A 74 -13.30 -12.20 22.07
CA SER A 74 -13.69 -13.57 22.45
C SER A 74 -12.76 -14.09 23.56
N PRO A 75 -13.30 -14.73 24.62
CA PRO A 75 -12.51 -15.24 25.73
C PRO A 75 -11.86 -16.61 25.42
N GLU A 76 -10.75 -16.86 26.10
CA GLU A 76 -9.91 -18.05 26.06
C GLU A 76 -10.66 -19.38 26.30
N SER A 77 -10.17 -20.45 25.67
CA SER A 77 -10.62 -21.83 25.86
C SER A 77 -9.46 -22.72 26.33
N PRO A 78 -9.59 -23.49 27.42
CA PRO A 78 -8.60 -24.48 27.83
C PRO A 78 -8.85 -25.88 27.23
N ALA A 79 -7.77 -26.66 27.19
CA ALA A 79 -7.57 -27.94 26.51
C ALA A 79 -8.42 -29.14 27.01
N ALA A 80 -8.65 -30.14 26.12
CA ALA A 80 -8.05 -31.50 26.19
C ALA A 80 -8.88 -32.65 25.49
N THR A 81 -8.34 -33.16 24.36
CA THR A 81 -8.18 -34.58 23.91
C THR A 81 -9.39 -35.50 23.50
N PRO A 82 -9.18 -36.62 22.73
CA PRO A 82 -9.91 -36.89 21.48
C PRO A 82 -10.50 -38.33 21.32
N ALA A 83 -11.33 -38.59 20.30
CA ALA A 83 -11.43 -39.91 19.63
C ALA A 83 -12.35 -39.92 18.39
N ALA A 84 -11.96 -40.76 17.42
CA ALA A 84 -12.76 -41.48 16.41
C ALA A 84 -13.14 -40.80 15.06
N ALA A 85 -12.32 -41.15 14.07
CA ALA A 85 -12.52 -41.35 12.62
C ALA A 85 -13.92 -41.14 11.98
N THR A 86 -13.96 -40.32 10.92
CA THR A 86 -14.54 -40.62 9.58
C THR A 86 -14.00 -39.59 8.56
N ARG A 87 -13.62 -40.02 7.35
CA ARG A 87 -13.17 -39.21 6.18
C ARG A 87 -14.36 -38.99 5.22
N PRO A 88 -14.33 -38.09 4.20
CA PRO A 88 -13.40 -36.99 3.88
C PRO A 88 -14.07 -35.65 3.43
N ALA A 89 -13.40 -34.51 3.62
CA ALA A 89 -13.54 -33.30 2.80
C ALA A 89 -12.22 -32.49 2.91
N PRO A 90 -11.72 -31.82 1.84
CA PRO A 90 -10.41 -31.20 1.88
C PRO A 90 -10.43 -29.96 2.78
N ALA A 91 -9.76 -30.07 3.92
CA ALA A 91 -9.62 -28.99 4.88
C ALA A 91 -8.54 -28.00 4.44
N THR A 92 -8.95 -26.76 4.25
CA THR A 92 -8.16 -25.56 4.54
C THR A 92 -7.60 -25.64 5.97
N PRO A 93 -6.31 -25.38 6.22
CA PRO A 93 -5.86 -25.01 7.55
C PRO A 93 -5.85 -23.48 7.68
N ALA A 94 -6.74 -22.95 8.51
CA ALA A 94 -6.59 -21.65 9.13
C ALA A 94 -6.18 -21.85 10.59
N GLY A 95 -5.14 -21.14 11.02
CA GLY A 95 -4.89 -20.91 12.45
C GLY A 95 -3.43 -20.89 12.88
N GLN A 96 -2.70 -19.81 12.55
CA GLN A 96 -1.96 -19.04 13.56
C GLN A 96 -2.03 -17.55 13.18
N ALA A 97 -2.32 -16.73 14.18
CA ALA A 97 -2.86 -15.39 14.07
C ALA A 97 -1.79 -14.31 13.91
N GLY A 98 -2.12 -13.32 13.09
CA GLY A 98 -1.46 -12.02 12.94
C GLY A 98 -2.34 -11.15 12.05
N ALA A 99 -3.30 -10.46 12.67
CA ALA A 99 -4.29 -9.51 12.15
C ALA A 99 -4.31 -9.27 10.62
N ALA A 100 -5.30 -9.86 9.96
CA ALA A 100 -5.62 -9.61 8.56
C ALA A 100 -6.41 -8.30 8.39
N GLY A 101 -5.75 -7.30 7.84
CA GLY A 101 -6.37 -6.37 6.89
C GLY A 101 -5.98 -6.79 5.47
N SER A 102 -6.78 -7.68 4.85
CA SER A 102 -6.68 -8.16 3.45
C SER A 102 -5.37 -8.85 3.04
N GLY A 103 -5.41 -10.17 2.80
CA GLY A 103 -4.29 -11.06 2.46
C GLY A 103 -3.64 -10.85 1.08
N ALA A 104 -3.31 -9.61 0.73
CA ALA A 104 -2.54 -9.27 -0.45
C ALA A 104 -1.04 -9.33 -0.16
N PHE A 105 -0.27 -9.88 -1.11
CA PHE A 105 1.18 -9.93 -1.04
C PHE A 105 1.78 -8.52 -0.85
N ALA A 106 2.68 -8.33 0.12
CA ALA A 106 3.36 -7.05 0.35
C ALA A 106 4.64 -6.94 -0.50
N ALA A 107 4.58 -6.14 -1.57
CA ALA A 107 5.75 -5.78 -2.37
C ALA A 107 6.66 -4.82 -1.62
N ALA A 108 7.97 -5.00 -1.75
CA ALA A 108 8.98 -4.17 -1.11
C ALA A 108 9.15 -2.86 -1.88
N THR A 109 8.85 -1.74 -1.24
CA THR A 109 8.96 -0.40 -1.84
C THR A 109 10.37 0.17 -1.76
N GLY A 110 11.28 -0.43 -0.99
CA GLY A 110 12.64 0.05 -0.80
C GLY A 110 12.85 0.92 0.46
N ASP A 111 11.79 1.30 1.17
CA ASP A 111 11.85 2.04 2.44
C ASP A 111 11.63 1.14 3.68
N GLY A 112 11.48 -0.17 3.47
CA GLY A 112 11.29 -1.14 4.55
C GLY A 112 12.60 -1.64 5.18
N PRO A 113 12.52 -2.35 6.31
CA PRO A 113 13.67 -3.02 6.89
C PRO A 113 14.27 -4.07 5.93
N PRO A 114 15.55 -4.42 6.08
CA PRO A 114 16.10 -5.56 5.37
C PRO A 114 15.27 -6.80 5.72
N ARG A 115 14.92 -7.57 4.70
CA ARG A 115 14.08 -8.76 4.89
C ARG A 115 14.94 -9.90 5.44
N GLU A 116 14.51 -10.46 6.55
CA GLU A 116 15.20 -11.57 7.24
C GLU A 116 14.86 -12.95 6.65
N GLU A 117 13.85 -13.03 5.77
CA GLU A 117 13.44 -14.28 5.13
C GLU A 117 14.52 -14.86 4.21
N ALA A 118 14.60 -16.19 4.16
CA ALA A 118 15.49 -16.89 3.25
C ALA A 118 15.21 -16.47 1.78
N PRO A 119 16.25 -16.15 0.98
CA PRO A 119 16.08 -15.60 -0.37
C PRO A 119 15.14 -16.42 -1.28
N GLY A 120 15.20 -17.76 -1.19
CA GLY A 120 14.35 -18.65 -1.98
C GLY A 120 12.85 -18.55 -1.65
N LEU A 121 12.50 -18.33 -0.38
CA LEU A 121 11.09 -18.17 0.04
C LEU A 121 10.51 -16.88 -0.51
N ARG A 122 11.29 -15.78 -0.45
CA ARG A 122 10.87 -14.49 -1.02
C ARG A 122 10.69 -14.59 -2.53
N ALA A 123 11.65 -15.19 -3.23
CA ALA A 123 11.56 -15.38 -4.67
C ALA A 123 10.31 -16.18 -5.07
N ALA A 124 10.00 -17.27 -4.37
CA ALA A 124 8.81 -18.07 -4.63
C ALA A 124 7.49 -17.31 -4.32
N ALA A 125 7.47 -16.46 -3.29
CA ALA A 125 6.31 -15.63 -2.98
C ALA A 125 6.10 -14.53 -4.03
N VAL A 126 7.17 -13.86 -4.48
CA VAL A 126 7.15 -12.88 -5.58
C VAL A 126 6.66 -13.52 -6.86
N ALA A 127 7.20 -14.69 -7.23
CA ALA A 127 6.79 -15.40 -8.45
C ALA A 127 5.30 -15.76 -8.44
N ARG A 128 4.77 -16.22 -7.31
CA ARG A 128 3.32 -16.50 -7.17
C ARG A 128 2.47 -15.25 -7.30
N ALA A 129 2.87 -14.16 -6.64
CA ALA A 129 2.15 -12.88 -6.73
C ALA A 129 2.17 -12.32 -8.15
N TRP A 130 3.32 -12.39 -8.82
CA TRP A 130 3.49 -11.96 -10.21
C TRP A 130 2.66 -12.80 -11.20
N ALA A 131 2.66 -14.13 -11.04
CA ALA A 131 1.83 -15.00 -11.87
C ALA A 131 0.33 -14.68 -11.71
N GLY A 132 -0.14 -14.43 -10.48
CA GLY A 132 -1.52 -14.01 -10.24
C GLY A 132 -1.85 -12.66 -10.88
N LEU A 133 -0.91 -11.70 -10.86
CA LEU A 133 -1.07 -10.40 -11.53
C LEU A 133 -1.23 -10.56 -13.04
N LEU A 134 -0.36 -11.34 -13.69
CA LEU A 134 -0.43 -11.59 -15.13
C LEU A 134 -1.72 -12.31 -15.53
N GLU A 135 -2.21 -13.22 -14.70
CA GLU A 135 -3.50 -13.87 -14.93
C GLU A 135 -4.66 -12.87 -14.88
N ILE A 136 -4.64 -11.91 -13.95
CA ILE A 136 -5.65 -10.85 -13.91
C ILE A 136 -5.59 -9.99 -15.17
N ARG A 137 -4.39 -9.59 -15.64
CA ARG A 137 -4.25 -8.85 -16.90
C ARG A 137 -4.80 -9.64 -18.08
N ARG A 138 -4.45 -10.92 -18.19
CA ARG A 138 -4.94 -11.81 -19.25
C ARG A 138 -6.47 -11.87 -19.30
N VAL A 139 -7.12 -11.99 -18.14
CA VAL A 139 -8.59 -12.05 -18.05
C VAL A 139 -9.24 -10.68 -18.26
N THR A 140 -8.58 -9.59 -17.87
CA THR A 140 -9.15 -8.22 -17.93
C THR A 140 -8.96 -7.55 -19.29
N ASP A 141 -7.79 -7.71 -19.93
CA ASP A 141 -7.47 -7.06 -21.20
C ASP A 141 -8.15 -7.75 -22.39
N GLY A 142 -8.55 -9.03 -22.25
CA GLY A 142 -9.18 -9.81 -23.33
C GLY A 142 -8.31 -10.03 -24.57
N SER A 143 -7.08 -9.51 -24.60
CA SER A 143 -6.16 -9.57 -25.73
C SER A 143 -5.27 -10.81 -25.63
N ALA A 144 -5.27 -11.62 -26.69
CA ALA A 144 -4.42 -12.80 -26.86
C ALA A 144 -2.96 -12.44 -27.26
N GLY A 145 -2.42 -11.33 -26.73
CA GLY A 145 -1.04 -10.93 -26.96
C GLY A 145 -0.04 -11.81 -26.21
N THR A 146 1.12 -12.06 -26.79
CA THR A 146 2.22 -12.85 -26.18
C THR A 146 3.05 -12.06 -25.16
N GLY A 147 2.68 -10.81 -24.88
CA GLY A 147 3.34 -9.92 -23.91
C GLY A 147 2.65 -9.90 -22.54
N PRO A 148 3.23 -9.20 -21.55
CA PRO A 148 2.67 -9.10 -20.19
C PRO A 148 1.35 -8.31 -20.11
N GLY A 149 0.82 -7.81 -21.24
CA GLY A 149 -0.37 -6.95 -21.29
C GLY A 149 -0.12 -5.57 -20.70
N ALA A 150 -1.09 -4.67 -20.89
CA ALA A 150 -1.06 -3.37 -20.24
C ALA A 150 -1.43 -3.53 -18.75
N PRO A 151 -0.98 -2.64 -17.84
CA PRO A 151 -1.40 -2.69 -16.46
C PRO A 151 -2.92 -2.52 -16.33
N ALA A 152 -3.57 -3.46 -15.65
CA ALA A 152 -5.01 -3.51 -15.49
C ALA A 152 -5.52 -2.31 -14.64
N PRO A 153 -6.82 -1.94 -14.72
CA PRO A 153 -7.38 -0.81 -13.97
C PRO A 153 -7.06 -0.82 -12.46
N TRP A 154 -7.04 -2.00 -11.84
CA TRP A 154 -6.75 -2.13 -10.42
C TRP A 154 -5.27 -1.89 -10.08
N GLU A 155 -4.35 -2.20 -10.99
CA GLU A 155 -2.91 -1.88 -10.84
C GLU A 155 -2.69 -0.38 -10.92
N ARG A 156 -3.43 0.29 -11.81
CA ARG A 156 -3.41 1.75 -11.96
C ARG A 156 -3.92 2.48 -10.71
N ALA A 157 -4.80 1.85 -9.93
CA ALA A 157 -5.21 2.35 -8.62
C ALA A 157 -4.20 2.07 -7.50
N ARG A 158 -3.15 1.27 -7.74
CA ARG A 158 -2.18 0.79 -6.74
C ARG A 158 -0.75 0.78 -7.31
N MET A 159 -0.38 1.83 -8.06
CA MET A 159 0.82 1.80 -8.89
C MET A 159 2.11 1.59 -8.09
N VAL A 160 2.25 2.19 -6.90
CA VAL A 160 3.46 1.99 -6.07
C VAL A 160 3.65 0.51 -5.74
N TRP A 161 2.58 -0.19 -5.41
CA TRP A 161 2.60 -1.62 -5.14
C TRP A 161 2.90 -2.42 -6.41
N ALA A 162 2.23 -2.12 -7.52
CA ALA A 162 2.35 -2.87 -8.76
C ALA A 162 3.75 -2.73 -9.40
N VAL A 163 4.30 -1.51 -9.42
CA VAL A 163 5.67 -1.23 -9.88
C VAL A 163 6.71 -1.90 -8.98
N SER A 164 6.51 -1.89 -7.65
CA SER A 164 7.39 -2.60 -6.71
C SER A 164 7.39 -4.10 -6.98
N LEU A 165 6.21 -4.71 -7.18
CA LEU A 165 6.08 -6.14 -7.48
C LEU A 165 6.75 -6.50 -8.81
N ALA A 166 6.60 -5.66 -9.84
CA ALA A 166 7.25 -5.86 -11.13
C ALA A 166 8.79 -5.84 -11.03
N LEU A 167 9.34 -4.89 -10.26
CA LEU A 167 10.79 -4.81 -10.02
C LEU A 167 11.31 -6.03 -9.25
N GLU A 168 10.61 -6.50 -8.22
CA GLU A 168 11.00 -7.73 -7.52
C GLU A 168 10.92 -8.96 -8.42
N ALA A 169 9.84 -9.08 -9.20
CA ALA A 169 9.66 -10.20 -10.14
C ALA A 169 10.74 -10.23 -11.22
N ALA A 170 11.22 -9.04 -11.62
CA ALA A 170 12.36 -8.88 -12.52
C ALA A 170 13.73 -9.09 -11.85
N GLY A 171 13.76 -9.42 -10.55
CA GLY A 171 14.99 -9.66 -9.79
C GLY A 171 15.77 -8.39 -9.44
N VAL A 172 15.17 -7.20 -9.59
CA VAL A 172 15.80 -5.96 -9.17
C VAL A 172 15.71 -5.86 -7.64
N PRO A 173 16.82 -5.59 -6.94
CA PRO A 173 16.79 -5.50 -5.48
C PRO A 173 16.14 -4.20 -4.97
N PRO A 174 15.25 -4.26 -3.96
CA PRO A 174 14.85 -3.07 -3.22
C PRO A 174 16.00 -2.53 -2.36
N SER A 175 16.01 -1.22 -2.12
CA SER A 175 16.80 -0.67 -1.02
C SER A 175 16.22 -1.11 0.34
N ALA A 176 17.00 -0.92 1.39
CA ALA A 176 16.55 -1.21 2.75
C ALA A 176 17.07 -0.14 3.72
N VAL A 177 16.32 0.08 4.80
CA VAL A 177 16.69 0.98 5.88
C VAL A 177 16.78 0.24 7.22
N ASP A 178 17.61 0.71 8.14
CA ASP A 178 17.58 0.25 9.53
C ASP A 178 16.44 0.92 10.33
N ALA A 179 16.32 0.56 11.61
CA ALA A 179 15.35 1.16 12.53
C ALA A 179 15.52 2.69 12.69
N GLY A 180 16.70 3.23 12.38
CA GLY A 180 17.00 4.67 12.38
C GLY A 180 16.74 5.35 11.03
N GLY A 181 16.18 4.64 10.04
CA GLY A 181 15.91 5.17 8.70
C GLY A 181 17.17 5.34 7.82
N ARG A 182 18.35 4.89 8.28
CA ARG A 182 19.57 4.94 7.47
C ARG A 182 19.55 3.80 6.48
N ARG A 183 19.96 4.08 5.24
CA ARG A 183 20.00 3.06 4.19
C ARG A 183 21.11 2.06 4.51
N THR A 184 20.78 0.78 4.53
CA THR A 184 21.72 -0.32 4.77
C THR A 184 22.02 -1.10 3.50
N ARG A 185 21.13 -1.01 2.50
CA ARG A 185 21.25 -1.71 1.22
C ARG A 185 20.97 -0.79 0.04
N ALA A 186 21.75 -0.94 -1.01
CA ALA A 186 21.49 -0.27 -2.28
C ALA A 186 20.42 -1.01 -3.09
N GLY A 187 19.55 -0.26 -3.76
CA GLY A 187 18.47 -0.80 -4.54
C GLY A 187 17.47 0.27 -4.97
N TYR A 188 16.39 -0.18 -5.61
CA TYR A 188 15.31 0.70 -6.00
C TYR A 188 14.52 1.17 -4.77
N ARG A 189 13.94 2.37 -4.89
CA ARG A 189 12.92 2.92 -4.01
C ARG A 189 11.75 3.40 -4.87
N VAL A 190 10.56 2.89 -4.61
CA VAL A 190 9.32 3.27 -5.30
C VAL A 190 8.51 4.16 -4.37
N LEU A 191 8.07 5.30 -4.89
CA LEU A 191 7.27 6.27 -4.18
C LEU A 191 6.21 6.85 -5.09
N ASP A 192 5.15 7.37 -4.49
CA ASP A 192 4.21 8.23 -5.20
C ASP A 192 4.96 9.42 -5.83
N SER A 193 4.64 9.78 -7.06
CA SER A 193 5.27 10.90 -7.75
C SER A 193 4.66 12.25 -7.38
N GLY A 194 3.45 12.25 -6.79
CA GLY A 194 2.57 13.41 -6.65
C GLY A 194 1.72 13.70 -7.90
N GLU A 195 2.01 13.04 -9.02
CA GLU A 195 1.33 13.22 -10.30
C GLU A 195 0.33 12.07 -10.53
N PRO A 196 -0.96 12.37 -10.84
CA PRO A 196 -1.95 11.33 -11.10
C PRO A 196 -1.51 10.37 -12.21
N GLY A 197 -1.57 9.07 -11.93
CA GLY A 197 -1.24 8.03 -12.92
C GLY A 197 0.26 7.84 -13.17
N ALA A 198 1.12 8.37 -12.31
CA ALA A 198 2.55 8.15 -12.38
C ALA A 198 3.14 7.73 -11.02
N VAL A 199 4.26 7.02 -11.07
CA VAL A 199 5.03 6.61 -9.89
C VAL A 199 6.49 6.96 -10.11
N ARG A 200 7.18 7.34 -9.05
CA ARG A 200 8.59 7.67 -9.10
C ARG A 200 9.43 6.51 -8.58
N VAL A 201 10.45 6.12 -9.35
CA VAL A 201 11.45 5.14 -8.95
C VAL A 201 12.81 5.81 -8.83
N GLU A 202 13.47 5.60 -7.71
CA GLU A 202 14.80 6.12 -7.44
C GLU A 202 15.76 4.97 -7.16
N TRP A 203 17.06 5.23 -7.33
CA TRP A 203 18.08 4.31 -6.85
C TRP A 203 18.76 4.90 -5.61
N ARG A 204 18.67 4.17 -4.50
CA ARG A 204 19.22 4.59 -3.20
C ARG A 204 20.32 3.64 -2.77
N GLY A 205 21.28 4.15 -1.99
CA GLY A 205 22.40 3.39 -1.47
C GLY A 205 22.71 3.78 -0.03
N PRO A 206 23.58 3.02 0.67
CA PRO A 206 23.93 3.29 2.06
C PRO A 206 24.54 4.68 2.28
N THR A 207 25.34 5.13 1.31
CA THR A 207 25.86 6.49 1.25
C THR A 207 25.27 7.25 0.06
N ALA A 208 25.17 8.57 0.19
CA ALA A 208 24.62 9.43 -0.86
C ALA A 208 25.48 9.39 -2.15
N SER A 209 26.81 9.27 -2.04
CA SER A 209 27.73 9.21 -3.18
C SER A 209 27.61 7.89 -3.93
N ALA A 210 27.72 6.74 -3.23
CA ALA A 210 27.64 5.42 -3.85
C ALA A 210 26.28 5.18 -4.51
N GLY A 211 25.20 5.72 -3.92
CA GLY A 211 23.88 5.73 -4.55
C GLY A 211 23.88 6.49 -5.87
N ARG A 212 24.44 7.71 -5.91
CA ARG A 212 24.45 8.58 -7.10
C ARG A 212 25.28 8.04 -8.25
N GLU A 213 26.48 7.52 -7.97
CA GLU A 213 27.39 6.99 -9.01
C GLU A 213 26.74 5.86 -9.81
N ARG A 214 25.98 5.00 -9.13
CA ARG A 214 25.31 3.87 -9.76
C ARG A 214 23.91 4.20 -10.25
N ALA A 215 23.28 5.26 -9.71
CA ALA A 215 21.85 5.49 -9.89
C ALA A 215 21.43 5.52 -11.37
N GLU A 216 22.15 6.23 -12.22
CA GLU A 216 21.77 6.33 -13.63
C GLU A 216 21.82 4.96 -14.34
N ARG A 217 22.89 4.19 -14.13
CA ARG A 217 23.06 2.84 -14.69
C ARG A 217 21.94 1.91 -14.23
N GLU A 218 21.71 1.87 -12.92
CA GLU A 218 20.73 0.95 -12.33
C GLU A 218 19.30 1.35 -12.68
N LEU A 219 19.01 2.65 -12.79
CA LEU A 219 17.70 3.12 -13.26
C LEU A 219 17.44 2.78 -14.73
N ARG A 220 18.46 2.74 -15.60
CA ARG A 220 18.28 2.22 -16.96
C ARG A 220 17.88 0.74 -16.96
N VAL A 221 18.54 -0.07 -16.13
CA VAL A 221 18.16 -1.48 -15.94
C VAL A 221 16.72 -1.59 -15.42
N CYS A 222 16.34 -0.80 -14.42
CA CYS A 222 14.96 -0.76 -13.93
C CYS A 222 13.96 -0.41 -15.04
N ALA A 223 14.28 0.58 -15.88
CA ALA A 223 13.42 0.99 -16.99
C ALA A 223 13.20 -0.16 -17.99
N GLU A 224 14.26 -0.82 -18.44
CA GLU A 224 14.19 -1.97 -19.35
C GLU A 224 13.33 -3.11 -18.77
N ARG A 225 13.53 -3.43 -17.49
CA ARG A 225 12.75 -4.46 -16.79
C ARG A 225 11.27 -4.09 -16.68
N LEU A 226 10.98 -2.84 -16.37
CA LEU A 226 9.61 -2.32 -16.26
C LEU A 226 8.90 -2.31 -17.62
N THR A 227 9.60 -1.95 -18.70
CA THR A 227 9.08 -2.06 -20.07
C THR A 227 8.75 -3.49 -20.44
N GLY A 228 9.62 -4.45 -20.10
CA GLY A 228 9.32 -5.88 -20.24
C GLY A 228 8.14 -6.38 -19.39
N CYS A 229 7.63 -5.55 -18.48
CA CYS A 229 6.49 -5.82 -17.61
C CYS A 229 5.23 -4.99 -17.98
N GLY A 230 5.23 -4.30 -19.12
CA GLY A 230 4.09 -3.49 -19.58
C GLY A 230 4.02 -2.07 -19.01
N TRP A 231 5.09 -1.59 -18.37
CA TRP A 231 5.17 -0.21 -17.88
C TRP A 231 6.02 0.65 -18.81
N GLU A 232 5.63 1.91 -18.98
CA GLU A 232 6.51 2.91 -19.56
C GLU A 232 7.34 3.54 -18.45
N ALA A 233 8.66 3.64 -18.63
CA ALA A 233 9.58 4.15 -17.63
C ALA A 233 10.58 5.10 -18.28
N LEU A 234 10.47 6.39 -17.96
CA LEU A 234 11.28 7.45 -18.54
C LEU A 234 12.23 8.04 -17.51
N LEU A 235 13.50 8.21 -17.90
CA LEU A 235 14.55 8.76 -17.04
C LEU A 235 14.50 10.29 -17.02
N TYR A 236 14.35 10.85 -15.83
CA TYR A 236 14.37 12.28 -15.56
C TYR A 236 15.47 12.64 -14.57
N TRP A 237 15.70 13.95 -14.45
CA TRP A 237 16.66 14.52 -13.52
C TRP A 237 15.95 15.51 -12.61
N GLY A 238 15.99 15.22 -11.31
CA GLY A 238 15.40 16.07 -10.28
C GLY A 238 16.33 17.17 -9.81
N ALA A 239 15.94 17.81 -8.72
CA ALA A 239 16.78 18.77 -8.02
C ALA A 239 18.18 18.17 -7.74
N ARG A 240 19.21 19.01 -7.86
CA ARG A 240 20.62 18.64 -7.64
C ARG A 240 21.12 17.54 -8.59
N ARG A 241 20.54 17.42 -9.79
CA ARG A 241 20.93 16.43 -10.82
C ARG A 241 20.88 15.00 -10.28
N ILE A 242 19.86 14.67 -9.50
CA ILE A 242 19.62 13.29 -9.04
C ILE A 242 18.71 12.61 -10.05
N PRO A 243 19.12 11.50 -10.68
CA PRO A 243 18.30 10.80 -11.65
C PRO A 243 17.17 10.04 -10.95
N PHE A 244 16.03 9.95 -11.61
CA PHE A 244 14.87 9.13 -11.19
C PHE A 244 14.09 8.69 -12.43
N LEU A 245 13.32 7.59 -12.32
CA LEU A 245 12.34 7.23 -13.33
C LEU A 245 10.98 7.78 -12.96
N LEU A 246 10.27 8.31 -13.95
CA LEU A 246 8.82 8.45 -13.90
C LEU A 246 8.21 7.25 -14.64
N VAL A 247 7.34 6.52 -13.95
CA VAL A 247 6.76 5.28 -14.44
C VAL A 247 5.25 5.46 -14.61
N THR A 248 4.77 5.18 -15.81
CA THR A 248 3.36 5.29 -16.24
C THR A 248 2.90 3.95 -16.82
N PRO A 249 1.58 3.68 -16.90
CA PRO A 249 1.10 2.50 -17.61
C PRO A 249 1.57 2.54 -19.07
N GLY A 250 2.13 1.43 -19.56
CA GLY A 250 2.51 1.32 -20.96
C GLY A 250 1.29 1.31 -21.88
N VAL A 251 1.51 1.69 -23.13
CA VAL A 251 0.50 1.56 -24.18
C VAL A 251 0.38 0.08 -24.56
N PRO A 252 -0.86 -0.48 -24.68
CA PRO A 252 -1.08 -1.86 -25.10
C PRO A 252 -0.58 -2.14 -26.53
#